data_AF-A0A699UME2-F1
#
_entry.id   AF-A0A699UME2-F1
#
_cell.length_a   1.000
_cell.length_b   1.000
_cell.length_c   1.000
_cell.angle_alpha   90.00
_cell.angle_beta   90.00
_cell.angle_gamma   90.00
#
_symmetry.space_group_name_H-M   'P 1'
#
loop_
_entity.id
_entity.type
_entity.pdbx_description
1 polymer ?
#
loop_
_entity_poly.entity_id
_entity_poly.type
_entity_poly.pdbx_seq_one_letter_code
_entity_poly.pdbx_strand_id
1 'polypeptide(L)'
;MAPKRARTTRANPDLTRATTATEPMSQEAINNLIAQRVAKAIAEYETQRNSVVNEDMSNTTGTGPRIKDYLNCRPLKFNGTEGVI
;
A
#
# COMPACT_ATOMS: atom_id res chain seq x y z
N MET A 1 -25.18 58.87 -30.78
CA MET A 1 -25.12 57.41 -31.04
C MET A 1 -23.74 56.91 -30.69
N ALA A 2 -23.61 55.93 -29.79
CA ALA A 2 -22.32 55.38 -29.35
C ALA A 2 -21.93 54.13 -30.18
N PRO A 3 -20.64 53.86 -30.44
CA PRO A 3 -20.24 52.73 -31.27
C PRO A 3 -20.43 51.41 -30.50
N LYS A 4 -21.15 50.46 -31.10
CA LYS A 4 -21.29 49.10 -30.57
C LYS A 4 -19.91 48.40 -30.61
N ARG A 5 -19.48 47.85 -29.47
CA ARG A 5 -18.27 47.03 -29.39
C ARG A 5 -18.45 45.74 -30.19
N ALA A 6 -17.55 45.49 -31.14
CA ALA A 6 -17.48 44.23 -31.87
C ALA A 6 -16.95 43.11 -30.97
N ARG A 7 -17.60 41.94 -30.99
CA ARG A 7 -17.20 40.74 -30.24
C ARG A 7 -16.23 39.94 -31.10
N THR A 8 -14.97 39.84 -30.65
CA THR A 8 -13.96 39.02 -31.32
C THR A 8 -14.02 37.59 -30.78
N THR A 9 -14.37 36.63 -31.63
CA THR A 9 -14.23 35.19 -31.35
C THR A 9 -12.78 34.81 -31.61
N ARG A 10 -12.01 34.51 -30.55
CA ARG A 10 -10.67 33.96 -30.69
C ARG A 10 -10.82 32.49 -31.10
N ALA A 11 -10.25 32.10 -32.24
CA ALA A 11 -10.14 30.69 -32.60
C ALA A 11 -9.32 29.97 -31.52
N ASN A 12 -9.86 28.86 -31.01
CA ASN A 12 -9.10 27.94 -30.18
C ASN A 12 -8.08 27.27 -31.11
N PRO A 13 -6.76 27.40 -30.88
CA PRO A 13 -5.82 26.61 -31.65
C PRO A 13 -6.17 25.15 -31.40
N ASP A 14 -6.47 24.44 -32.48
CA ASP A 14 -6.76 23.02 -32.43
C ASP A 14 -5.61 22.32 -31.70
N LEU A 15 -5.91 21.74 -30.54
CA LEU A 15 -4.94 21.02 -29.74
C LEU A 15 -4.76 19.66 -30.42
N THR A 16 -3.96 19.64 -31.48
CA THR A 16 -3.51 18.40 -32.09
C THR A 16 -2.62 17.68 -31.08
N ARG A 17 -3.24 16.87 -30.23
CA ARG A 17 -2.54 15.99 -29.29
C ARG A 17 -1.79 14.95 -30.12
N ALA A 18 -0.51 15.22 -30.35
CA ALA A 18 0.41 14.23 -30.88
C ALA A 18 0.40 13.03 -29.92
N THR A 19 -0.19 11.92 -30.37
CA THR A 19 -0.14 10.65 -29.65
C THR A 19 1.18 9.99 -30.03
N THR A 20 2.21 10.16 -29.19
CA THR A 20 3.45 9.40 -29.32
C THR A 20 3.11 7.93 -29.12
N ALA A 21 3.20 7.13 -30.18
CA ALA A 21 3.10 5.68 -30.07
C ALA A 21 4.20 5.21 -29.10
N THR A 22 3.81 4.75 -27.92
CA THR A 22 4.75 4.14 -26.98
C THR A 22 5.07 2.76 -27.53
N GLU A 23 6.34 2.53 -27.85
CA GLU A 23 6.83 1.20 -28.20
C GLU A 23 6.39 0.20 -27.12
N PRO A 24 5.78 -0.93 -27.51
CA PRO A 24 5.37 -1.93 -26.55
C PRO A 24 6.62 -2.39 -25.79
N MET A 25 6.60 -2.22 -24.47
CA MET A 25 7.69 -2.72 -23.62
C MET A 25 7.86 -4.23 -23.87
N SER A 26 9.09 -4.68 -24.09
CA SER A 26 9.35 -6.09 -24.34
C SER A 26 9.03 -6.92 -23.09
N GLN A 27 8.66 -8.19 -23.29
CA GLN A 27 8.44 -9.11 -22.18
C GLN A 27 9.69 -9.24 -21.28
N GLU A 28 10.88 -9.12 -21.88
CA GLU A 28 12.15 -9.10 -21.15
C GLU A 28 12.27 -7.87 -20.24
N ALA A 29 11.90 -6.68 -20.72
CA ALA A 29 11.88 -5.47 -19.90
C ALA A 29 10.88 -5.58 -18.72
N ILE A 30 9.73 -6.22 -18.95
CA ILE A 30 8.76 -6.53 -17.88
C ILE A 30 9.39 -7.46 -16.85
N ASN A 31 9.99 -8.56 -17.29
CA ASN A 31 10.61 -9.56 -16.41
C ASN A 31 11.75 -8.94 -15.58
N ASN A 32 12.57 -8.11 -16.20
CA ASN A 32 13.67 -7.40 -15.53
C ASN A 32 13.13 -6.41 -14.47
N LEU A 33 12.04 -5.70 -14.75
CA LEU A 33 11.41 -4.80 -13.78
C LEU A 33 10.84 -5.58 -12.58
N ILE A 34 10.22 -6.73 -12.82
CA ILE A 34 9.71 -7.60 -11.74
C ILE A 34 10.86 -8.10 -10.88
N ALA A 35 11.93 -8.63 -11.49
CA ALA A 35 13.10 -9.13 -10.79
C ALA A 35 13.74 -8.04 -9.91
N GLN A 36 13.90 -6.83 -10.44
CA GLN A 36 14.43 -5.68 -9.69
C GLN A 36 13.57 -5.33 -8.47
N ARG A 37 12.24 -5.28 -8.63
CA ARG A 37 11.32 -4.93 -7.54
C ARG A 37 11.27 -6.02 -6.46
N VAL A 38 11.29 -7.28 -6.85
CA VAL A 38 11.33 -8.41 -5.91
C VAL A 38 12.62 -8.40 -5.11
N ALA A 39 13.77 -8.24 -5.77
CA ALA A 39 15.06 -8.17 -5.09
C ALA A 39 15.11 -7.01 -4.07
N LYS A 40 14.59 -5.83 -4.45
CA LYS A 40 14.48 -4.67 -3.56
C LYS A 40 13.60 -4.95 -2.34
N ALA A 41 12.42 -5.54 -2.55
CA ALA A 41 11.49 -5.85 -1.46
C ALA A 41 12.09 -6.86 -0.46
N ILE A 42 12.81 -7.86 -0.95
CA ILE A 42 13.51 -8.83 -0.09
C ILE A 42 14.58 -8.14 0.75
N ALA A 43 15.42 -7.29 0.13
CA ALA A 43 16.47 -6.57 0.84
C ALA A 43 15.93 -5.61 1.92
N GLU A 44 14.82 -4.91 1.64
CA GLU A 44 14.14 -4.05 2.60
C GLU A 44 13.60 -4.86 3.79
N TYR A 45 12.97 -6.01 3.52
CA TYR A 45 12.47 -6.91 4.55
C TYR A 45 13.58 -7.46 5.44
N GLU A 46 14.69 -7.93 4.87
CA GLU A 46 15.84 -8.43 5.64
C GLU A 46 16.45 -7.34 6.52
N THR A 47 16.55 -6.11 6.00
CA THR A 47 17.04 -4.95 6.76
C THR A 47 16.11 -4.65 7.95
N GLN A 48 14.79 -4.64 7.72
CA GLN A 48 13.82 -4.42 8.78
C GLN A 48 13.86 -5.53 9.84
N ARG A 49 13.93 -6.80 9.42
CA ARG A 49 14.02 -7.95 10.32
C ARG A 49 15.29 -7.89 11.17
N ASN A 50 16.42 -7.51 10.58
CA ASN A 50 17.68 -7.38 11.31
C ASN A 50 17.70 -6.16 12.25
N SER A 51 16.90 -5.13 11.97
CA SER A 51 16.65 -4.03 12.91
C SER A 51 15.80 -4.49 14.11
N VAL A 52 14.71 -5.22 13.86
CA VAL A 52 13.81 -5.73 14.94
C VAL A 52 14.52 -6.73 15.85
N VAL A 53 15.47 -7.52 15.32
CA VAL A 53 16.21 -8.52 16.11
C VAL A 53 17.28 -7.88 17.03
N ASN A 54 17.76 -6.68 16.71
CA ASN A 54 18.73 -5.94 17.54
C ASN A 54 18.08 -4.91 18.48
N GLU A 55 16.76 -4.71 18.38
CA GLU A 55 15.99 -3.91 19.32
C GLU A 55 15.43 -4.86 20.39
N ASP A 56 16.05 -4.79 21.56
CA ASP A 56 15.69 -5.48 22.80
C ASP A 56 14.22 -5.93 22.85
N MET A 57 13.97 -7.20 22.57
CA MET A 57 12.65 -7.85 22.64
C MET A 57 12.21 -8.06 24.10
N SER A 58 12.52 -7.13 25.00
CA SER A 58 12.18 -7.16 26.42
C SER A 58 10.97 -6.28 26.75
N ASN A 59 10.63 -5.30 25.90
CA ASN A 59 9.60 -4.30 26.23
C ASN A 59 8.85 -3.78 25.00
N THR A 60 8.27 -4.66 24.19
CA THR A 60 7.14 -4.25 23.35
C THR A 60 5.98 -3.86 24.29
N THR A 61 5.90 -2.56 24.55
CA THR A 61 4.72 -1.82 25.03
C THR A 61 3.66 -1.85 23.92
N GLY A 62 3.35 -3.04 23.42
CA GLY A 62 2.26 -3.30 22.50
C GLY A 62 1.09 -3.74 23.35
N THR A 63 0.02 -2.94 23.34
CA THR A 63 -1.29 -3.25 23.92
C THR A 63 -1.99 -4.36 23.12
N GLY A 64 -1.27 -5.42 22.80
CA GLY A 64 -1.77 -6.64 22.20
C GLY A 64 -1.81 -7.77 23.23
N PRO A 65 -2.66 -8.80 23.05
CA PRO A 65 -2.68 -9.95 23.94
C PRO A 65 -1.29 -10.56 23.96
N ARG A 66 -0.61 -10.51 25.11
CA ARG A 66 0.73 -11.09 25.21
C ARG A 66 0.55 -12.58 25.01
N ILE A 67 1.35 -13.20 24.15
CA ILE A 67 1.32 -14.65 23.93
C ILE A 67 1.46 -15.40 25.27
N LYS A 68 2.20 -14.83 26.22
CA LYS A 68 2.29 -15.31 27.61
C LYS A 68 0.93 -15.32 28.32
N ASP A 69 0.10 -14.30 28.13
CA ASP A 69 -1.22 -14.22 28.75
C ASP A 69 -2.15 -15.30 28.18
N TYR A 70 -2.07 -15.57 26.88
CA TYR A 70 -2.79 -16.69 26.24
C TYR A 70 -2.35 -18.06 26.79
N LEU A 71 -1.04 -18.28 26.95
CA LEU A 71 -0.50 -19.52 27.52
C LEU A 71 -0.79 -19.67 29.02
N ASN A 72 -1.01 -18.56 29.72
CA ASN A 72 -1.38 -18.52 31.13
C ASN A 72 -2.90 -18.55 31.38
N CYS A 73 -3.73 -18.55 30.33
CA CYS A 73 -5.18 -18.66 30.48
C CYS A 73 -5.54 -20.06 31.02
N ARG A 74 -6.20 -20.09 32.19
CA ARG A 74 -6.86 -21.31 32.66
C ARG A 74 -8.12 -21.55 31.83
N PRO A 75 -8.48 -22.81 31.53
CA PRO A 75 -9.74 -23.12 30.86
C PRO A 75 -10.90 -22.47 31.63
N LEU A 76 -11.67 -21.63 30.96
CA LEU A 76 -12.87 -21.04 31.53
C LEU A 76 -13.82 -22.20 31.86
N LYS A 77 -14.14 -22.39 33.14
CA LYS A 77 -15.13 -23.38 33.57
C LYS A 77 -16.50 -22.94 33.06
N PHE A 78 -16.84 -23.38 31.85
CA PHE A 78 -18.15 -23.17 31.26
C PHE A 78 -19.15 -24.11 31.93
N ASN A 79 -20.08 -23.58 32.71
CA ASN A 79 -21.10 -24.34 33.43
C ASN A 79 -22.36 -24.57 32.58
N GLY A 80 -22.24 -24.62 31.25
CA GLY A 80 -23.39 -24.76 30.35
C GLY A 80 -24.29 -23.52 30.32
N THR A 81 -25.11 -23.42 29.27
CA THR A 81 -26.25 -22.50 29.28
C THR A 81 -27.44 -23.29 29.81
N GLU A 82 -27.74 -23.18 31.10
CA GLU A 82 -29.01 -23.69 31.62
C GLU A 82 -30.14 -22.84 31.03
N GLY A 83 -31.00 -23.47 30.21
CA GLY A 83 -32.21 -22.86 29.68
C GLY A 83 -32.07 -22.18 28.32
N VAL A 84 -31.84 -22.97 27.27
CA VAL A 84 -32.37 -22.64 25.93
C VAL A 84 -33.56 -23.55 25.67
N ILE A 85 -34.73 -23.17 26.19
CA ILE A 85 -36.06 -23.54 25.68
C ILE A 85 -36.99 -22.36 25.95
#